data_AF-A0A935VSP6-F1
#
_entry.id   AF-A0A935VSP6-F1
#
_cell.length_a   1.000
_cell.length_b   1.000
_cell.length_c   1.000
_cell.angle_alpha   90.00
_cell.angle_beta   90.00
_cell.angle_gamma   90.00
#
_symmetry.space_group_name_H-M   'P 1'
#
loop_
_entity.id
_entity.type
_entity.pdbx_description
1 polymer ?
#
loop_
_entity_poly.entity_id
_entity_poly.type
_entity_poly.pdbx_seq_one_letter_code
_entity_poly.pdbx_strand_id
1 'polypeptide(L)' 'MNRTKNGKPTHLLIGSVKDPMQNIMRDLKRHTSEELHKAIQKNNIESRKEWMLWMMERAGKKNSNNINFQLFRPRGVFIA' A
#
# COMPACT_ATOMS: atom_id res chain seq x y z
N MET A 1 21.65 -12.06 6.77
CA MET A 1 21.44 -10.63 6.49
C MET A 1 20.11 -10.18 7.12
N ASN A 2 20.18 -9.57 8.30
CA ASN A 2 19.03 -9.25 9.14
C ASN A 2 18.24 -8.07 8.56
N ARG A 3 17.03 -8.31 8.03
CA ARG A 3 16.03 -7.26 7.88
C ARG A 3 15.13 -7.31 9.11
N THR A 4 15.21 -6.28 9.93
CA THR A 4 14.37 -6.09 11.11
C THR A 4 12.90 -6.17 10.69
N LYS A 5 12.19 -7.16 11.24
CA LYS A 5 10.74 -7.34 11.07
C LYS A 5 9.94 -6.33 11.92
N ASN A 6 10.41 -5.10 12.04
CA ASN A 6 9.87 -4.14 13.01
C ASN A 6 8.89 -3.15 12.33
N GLY A 7 8.01 -3.66 11.47
CA GLY A 7 6.86 -2.87 11.03
C GLY A 7 5.85 -2.80 12.17
N LYS A 8 5.57 -1.61 12.72
CA LYS A 8 4.51 -1.44 13.70
C LYS A 8 3.17 -1.88 13.08
N PRO A 9 2.38 -2.74 13.73
CA PRO A 9 1.08 -3.13 13.21
C PRO A 9 0.15 -1.93 13.20
N THR A 10 -0.59 -1.76 12.11
CA THR A 10 -1.72 -0.84 12.09
C THR A 10 -2.83 -1.46 12.92
N HIS A 11 -3.22 -0.80 14.01
CA HIS A 11 -4.32 -1.22 14.86
C HIS A 11 -5.62 -0.62 14.32
N LEU A 12 -6.59 -1.48 14.05
CA LEU A 12 -7.87 -1.10 13.47
C LEU A 12 -8.95 -2.01 14.03
N LEU A 13 -9.99 -1.42 14.63
CA LEU A 13 -11.18 -2.11 15.13
C LEU A 13 -12.29 -1.99 14.09
N ILE A 14 -12.63 -3.10 13.41
CA ILE A 14 -13.69 -3.14 12.40
C ILE A 14 -14.54 -4.39 12.61
N GLY A 15 -15.85 -4.23 12.53
CA GLY A 15 -16.85 -5.30 12.48
C GLY A 15 -17.58 -5.30 11.14
N SER A 16 -18.00 -6.49 10.68
CA SER A 16 -18.83 -6.66 9.48
C SER A 16 -19.89 -7.71 9.74
N VAL A 17 -21.09 -7.51 9.20
CA VAL A 17 -22.23 -8.43 9.36
C VAL A 17 -22.53 -9.20 8.06
N LYS A 18 -22.31 -8.57 6.90
CA LYS A 18 -22.68 -9.13 5.59
C LYS A 18 -21.47 -9.65 4.81
N ASP A 19 -20.45 -8.82 4.66
CA ASP A 19 -19.29 -9.15 3.83
C ASP A 19 -18.13 -9.71 4.64
N PRO A 20 -17.37 -10.68 4.09
CA PRO A 20 -16.13 -11.14 4.70
C PRO A 20 -15.17 -9.98 4.94
N MET A 21 -14.62 -9.90 6.16
CA MET A 21 -13.70 -8.84 6.58
C MET A 21 -12.50 -8.70 5.63
N GLN A 22 -12.06 -9.79 5.02
CA GLN A 22 -10.94 -9.82 4.07
C GLN A 22 -11.23 -8.99 2.82
N ASN A 23 -12.47 -9.01 2.32
CA ASN A 23 -12.88 -8.23 1.16
C ASN A 23 -12.90 -6.74 1.50
N ILE A 24 -13.52 -6.38 2.63
CA ILE A 24 -13.54 -5.00 3.13
C ILE A 24 -12.12 -4.47 3.32
N MET A 25 -11.23 -5.25 3.94
CA MET A 25 -9.84 -4.85 4.16
C MET A 25 -9.04 -4.73 2.86
N ARG A 26 -9.31 -5.60 1.87
CA ARG A 26 -8.69 -5.51 0.54
C ARG A 26 -9.11 -4.22 -0.16
N ASP A 27 -10.41 -3.96 -0.16
CA ASP A 27 -10.99 -2.84 -0.90
C ASP A 27 -10.65 -1.50 -0.23
N LEU A 28 -10.61 -1.45 1.10
CA LEU A 28 -10.09 -0.31 1.88
C LEU A 28 -8.65 0.02 1.46
N LYS A 29 -7.75 -0.96 1.48
CA LYS A 29 -6.34 -0.76 1.09
C LYS A 29 -6.23 -0.27 -0.36
N ARG A 30 -7.03 -0.82 -1.26
CA ARG A 30 -7.05 -0.40 -2.66
C ARG A 30 -7.50 1.06 -2.77
N HIS A 31 -8.67 1.38 -2.24
CA HIS A 31 -9.25 2.72 -2.31
C HIS A 31 -8.33 3.78 -1.70
N THR A 32 -7.83 3.54 -0.47
CA THR A 32 -6.90 4.46 0.19
C THR A 32 -5.60 4.64 -0.60
N SER A 33 -5.07 3.58 -1.20
CA SER A 33 -3.86 3.67 -2.04
C SER A 33 -4.11 4.53 -3.29
N GLU A 34 -5.25 4.34 -3.97
CA GLU A 34 -5.63 5.12 -5.15
C GLU A 34 -5.86 6.61 -4.83
N GLU A 35 -6.58 6.90 -3.74
CA GLU A 35 -6.86 8.29 -3.34
C GLU A 35 -5.60 9.01 -2.87
N LEU A 36 -4.72 8.35 -2.11
CA LEU A 36 -3.43 8.94 -1.72
C LEU A 36 -2.53 9.21 -2.92
N HIS A 37 -2.47 8.29 -3.88
CA HIS A 37 -1.71 8.50 -5.11
C HIS A 37 -2.20 9.74 -5.86
N LYS A 38 -3.52 9.88 -6.06
CA LYS A 38 -4.12 11.07 -6.67
C LYS A 38 -3.83 12.33 -5.87
N ALA A 39 -3.94 12.27 -4.55
CA ALA A 39 -3.69 13.42 -3.67
C ALA A 39 -2.24 13.90 -3.78
N ILE A 40 -1.27 12.97 -3.80
CA ILE A 40 0.15 13.31 -4.00
C ILE A 40 0.37 13.90 -5.39
N GLN A 41 -0.21 13.31 -6.45
CA GLN A 41 -0.08 13.83 -7.82
C GLN A 41 -0.66 15.25 -7.97
N LYS A 42 -1.77 15.56 -7.29
CA LYS A 42 -2.40 16.88 -7.34
C LYS A 42 -1.73 17.91 -6.45
N ASN A 43 -0.91 17.49 -5.47
CA ASN A 43 -0.20 18.41 -4.60
C ASN A 43 1.06 18.94 -5.29
N ASN A 44 1.10 20.25 -5.57
CA ASN A 44 2.24 20.92 -6.21
C ASN A 44 3.20 21.59 -5.22
N ILE A 45 2.91 21.54 -3.93
CA ILE A 45 3.70 22.19 -2.86
C ILE A 45 4.68 21.18 -2.24
N GLU A 46 4.35 19.89 -2.28
CA GLU A 46 5.13 18.85 -1.62
C GLU A 46 6.48 18.59 -2.30
N SER A 47 7.57 19.00 -1.63
CA SER A 47 8.94 18.81 -2.11
C SER A 47 9.32 17.35 -2.42
N ARG A 48 8.69 16.38 -1.73
CA ARG A 48 8.98 14.95 -1.90
C ARG A 48 8.05 14.23 -2.87
N LYS A 49 7.19 14.97 -3.59
CA LYS A 49 6.19 14.41 -4.51
C LYS A 49 6.78 13.38 -5.47
N GLU A 50 7.76 13.79 -6.28
CA GLU A 50 8.38 12.94 -7.30
C GLU A 50 9.05 11.71 -6.69
N TRP A 51 9.71 11.88 -5.54
CA TRP A 51 10.32 10.78 -4.81
C TRP A 51 9.29 9.76 -4.32
N MET A 52 8.15 10.22 -3.78
CA MET A 52 7.06 9.34 -3.33
C MET A 52 6.42 8.58 -4.49
N LEU A 53 6.11 9.27 -5.60
CA LEU A 53 5.54 8.64 -6.79
C LEU A 53 6.48 7.58 -7.37
N TRP A 54 7.77 7.92 -7.50
CA TRP A 54 8.78 6.97 -7.96
C TRP A 54 8.91 5.74 -7.05
N MET A 55 8.87 5.93 -5.72
CA MET A 55 8.90 4.82 -4.76
C MET A 55 7.68 3.90 -4.92
N MET A 56 6.49 4.48 -5.11
CA MET A 56 5.24 3.73 -5.29
C MET A 56 5.24 2.94 -6.61
N GLU A 57 5.70 3.54 -7.71
CA GLU A 57 5.86 2.85 -9.00
C GLU A 57 6.88 1.72 -8.91
N ARG A 58 8.05 1.98 -8.31
CA ARG A 58 9.10 0.97 -8.14
C ARG A 58 8.62 -0.21 -7.30
N ALA A 59 7.80 0.05 -6.28
CA ALA A 59 7.20 -1.00 -5.47
C ALA A 59 6.15 -1.80 -6.27
N GLY A 60 5.33 -1.14 -7.09
CA GLY A 60 4.37 -1.79 -7.99
C GLY A 60 5.06 -2.72 -9.00
N LYS A 61 6.08 -2.24 -9.70
CA LYS A 61 6.86 -3.02 -10.68
C LYS A 61 7.52 -4.28 -10.10
N LYS A 62 7.81 -4.30 -8.80
CA LYS A 62 8.40 -5.46 -8.12
C LYS A 62 7.40 -6.55 -7.77
N ASN A 63 6.09 -6.27 -7.88
CA ASN A 63 5.04 -7.19 -7.51
C ASN A 63 4.23 -7.55 -8.77
N SER A 64 4.36 -8.78 -9.25
CA SER A 64 3.66 -9.27 -10.44
C SER A 64 2.13 -9.25 -10.30
N ASN A 65 1.61 -9.21 -9.07
CA ASN A 65 0.17 -9.12 -8.79
C ASN A 65 -0.36 -7.68 -8.79
N ASN A 66 0.48 -6.69 -9.10
CA ASN A 66 0.08 -5.29 -9.15
C ASN A 66 0.50 -4.67 -10.48
N ILE A 67 -0.33 -3.79 -11.01
CA ILE A 67 -0.23 -3.36 -12.41
C ILE A 67 0.55 -2.05 -12.53
N ASN A 68 0.37 -1.12 -11.58
CA ASN A 68 0.85 0.27 -11.73
C ASN A 68 1.71 0.77 -10.56
N PHE A 69 1.19 0.77 -9.33
CA PHE A 69 1.88 1.33 -8.17
C PHE A 69 1.47 0.65 -6.88
N GLN A 70 2.32 0.70 -5.86
CA GLN A 70 2.06 0.04 -4.59
C GLN A 70 2.43 0.88 -3.37
N LEU A 71 1.46 1.07 -2.48
CA LEU A 71 1.66 1.69 -1.17
C LEU A 71 1.76 0.65 -0.06
N PHE A 72 0.79 -0.27 0.02
CA PHE A 72 0.74 -1.31 1.05
C PHE A 72 1.56 -2.52 0.63
N ARG A 73 2.42 -3.03 1.53
CA ARG A 73 3.20 -4.24 1.27
C ARG A 73 2.31 -5.49 1.22
N PRO A 74 2.56 -6.47 0.31
CA PRO A 74 1.86 -7.75 0.37
C PRO A 74 2.44 -8.54 1.55
N ARG A 75 1.60 -9.30 2.25
CA ARG A 75 2.11 -10.23 3.25
C ARG A 75 2.69 -11.44 2.52
N GLY A 76 3.96 -11.78 2.77
CA GLY A 76 4.64 -12.96 2.23
C GLY A 76 5.46 -12.70 0.96
N VAL A 77 6.76 -12.47 1.13
CA VAL A 77 7.76 -12.80 0.10
C VAL A 77 8.71 -13.78 0.78
N PHE A 78 8.48 -15.07 0.55
CA PHE A 78 9.49 -16.09 0.79
C PHE A 78 10.29 -16.19 -0.50
N ILE A 79 11.47 -15.58 -0.49
CA ILE A 79 12.55 -16.03 -1.37
C ILE A 79 13.35 -16.99 -0.49
N ALA A 80 13.27 -18.28 -0.81
CA ALA A 80 14.19 -19.28 -0.30
C ALA A 80 15.62 -18.93 -0.73
#